data_AF-A0A0F0I4K3-F1
#
_entry.id   AF-A0A0F0I4K3-F1
#
_cell.length_a   1.000
_cell.length_b   1.000
_cell.length_c   1.000
_cell.angle_alpha   90.00
_cell.angle_beta   90.00
_cell.angle_gamma   90.00
#
_symmetry.space_group_name_H-M   'P 1'
#
loop_
_entity.id
_entity.type
_entity.pdbx_description
1 polymer ?
#
loop_
_entity_poly.entity_id
_entity_poly.type
_entity_poly.pdbx_seq_one_letter_code
_entity_poly.pdbx_strand_id
1 'polypeptide(L)'
;MELHSKRYEERLRDDDYDSVCKDIASSVTLDGEFLNFLHLIAQQERVTAVVVTCGLAQIWKYVLELEGLQEKITVIGGGRISDGFVVTAEVKGALVGHLKDKQHLEVCAFGDSPLDLKMLSRADKAIVVGGDEASRNISMETALKKAIENDGLKAKQCLRPSHVSPRLTTEVLPIIELMDPNFMDSLVSERGEATKLKVISADKLNPEAVKILMTPMRNANVQGPRLREAHSDVGWYLANTFLPALIGVEEFAIPHAQGHNTTGYQLLGEDKILIVALVRGGEPMAFGVNRAFERAMFMHANQPIDLQHDHLEDRFAVILVDSVVNSGATIMDFMRHIRDLNKGVPVVVITGVMQAECVSGGRLTAALAKYDHLQFITLRISENKYQGTVASDTGNRLFNTLHPT
;
A
#
# COMPACT_ATOMS: atom_id res chain seq x y z
N MET A 1 10.00 24.04 -27.11
CA MET A 1 9.54 25.11 -26.19
C MET A 1 10.48 25.31 -24.98
N GLU A 2 11.61 24.60 -24.87
CA GLU A 2 12.54 24.73 -23.73
C GLU A 2 13.58 25.87 -23.87
N LEU A 3 13.84 26.35 -25.09
CA LEU A 3 14.82 27.43 -25.32
C LEU A 3 14.24 28.85 -25.20
N HIS A 4 12.91 28.99 -25.17
CA HIS A 4 12.28 30.32 -25.02
C HIS A 4 12.07 30.74 -23.56
N SER A 5 11.96 29.79 -22.62
CA SER A 5 11.75 30.09 -21.20
C SER A 5 13.02 30.64 -20.51
N LYS A 6 14.21 30.18 -20.91
CA LYS A 6 15.50 30.67 -20.34
C LYS A 6 15.82 32.15 -20.66
N ARG A 7 15.12 32.78 -21.61
CA ARG A 7 15.44 34.13 -22.08
C ARG A 7 14.65 35.26 -21.40
N TYR A 8 13.63 34.91 -20.60
CA TYR A 8 12.79 35.91 -19.90
C TYR A 8 13.35 36.34 -18.55
N GLU A 9 14.26 35.56 -17.96
CA GLU A 9 14.73 35.77 -16.58
C GLU A 9 15.70 36.96 -16.42
N GLU A 10 16.40 37.38 -17.49
CA GLU A 10 17.34 38.51 -17.42
C GLU A 10 16.67 39.91 -17.51
N ARG A 11 15.33 40.02 -17.56
CA ARG A 11 14.68 41.31 -17.91
C ARG A 11 13.55 41.82 -17.02
N LEU A 12 13.02 41.03 -16.08
CA LEU A 12 11.88 41.46 -15.27
C LEU A 12 12.26 41.50 -13.78
N ARG A 13 11.95 42.61 -13.11
CA ARG A 13 12.03 42.69 -11.64
C ARG A 13 10.94 41.81 -11.04
N ASP A 14 11.07 41.47 -9.76
CA ASP A 14 10.15 40.53 -9.10
C ASP A 14 8.67 40.92 -9.23
N ASP A 15 8.36 42.21 -9.08
CA ASP A 15 7.00 42.76 -9.23
C ASP A 15 6.48 42.66 -10.67
N ASP A 16 7.37 42.85 -11.65
CA ASP A 16 7.03 42.79 -13.07
C ASP A 16 6.73 41.33 -13.49
N TYR A 17 7.45 40.35 -12.94
CA TYR A 17 7.18 38.92 -13.18
C TYR A 17 5.85 38.47 -12.57
N ASP A 18 5.53 38.92 -11.35
CA ASP A 18 4.30 38.52 -10.67
C ASP A 18 3.07 39.09 -11.38
N SER A 19 3.14 40.35 -11.85
CA SER A 19 2.11 40.97 -12.68
C SER A 19 1.88 40.18 -13.97
N VAL A 20 2.95 39.83 -14.68
CA VAL A 20 2.84 39.03 -15.91
C VAL A 20 2.23 37.65 -15.64
N CYS A 21 2.57 37.00 -14.53
CA CYS A 21 1.97 35.73 -14.16
C CYS A 21 0.47 35.85 -13.90
N LYS A 22 0.01 36.92 -13.24
CA LYS A 22 -1.42 37.21 -13.02
C LYS A 22 -2.14 37.48 -14.33
N ASP A 23 -1.55 38.28 -15.21
CA ASP A 23 -2.14 38.60 -16.52
C ASP A 23 -2.32 37.33 -17.34
N ILE A 24 -1.29 36.47 -17.39
CA ILE A 24 -1.39 35.18 -18.07
C ILE A 24 -2.46 34.30 -17.42
N ALA A 25 -2.46 34.18 -16.08
CA ALA A 25 -3.46 33.37 -15.38
C ALA A 25 -4.88 33.83 -15.68
N SER A 26 -5.13 35.14 -15.80
CA SER A 26 -6.45 35.70 -16.15
C SER A 26 -6.91 35.34 -17.58
N SER A 27 -5.97 35.01 -18.46
CA SER A 27 -6.24 34.58 -19.84
C SER A 27 -6.42 33.06 -19.99
N VAL A 28 -6.09 32.29 -18.94
CA VAL A 28 -6.25 30.84 -18.94
C VAL A 28 -7.68 30.50 -18.55
N THR A 29 -8.35 29.69 -19.37
CA THR A 29 -9.65 29.11 -19.05
C THR A 29 -9.46 27.63 -18.75
N LEU A 30 -9.80 27.21 -17.53
CA LEU A 30 -9.85 25.78 -17.20
C LEU A 30 -11.05 25.12 -17.87
N ASP A 31 -10.86 23.88 -18.29
CA ASP A 31 -11.96 23.06 -18.80
C ASP A 31 -13.01 22.86 -17.69
N GLY A 32 -14.28 23.09 -18.04
CA GLY A 32 -15.37 23.15 -17.05
C GLY A 32 -15.62 21.84 -16.29
N GLU A 33 -15.49 20.67 -16.93
CA GLU A 33 -15.63 19.42 -16.17
C GLU A 33 -14.40 19.14 -15.32
N PHE A 34 -13.21 19.49 -15.79
CA PHE A 34 -12.00 19.38 -14.97
C PHE A 34 -12.08 20.30 -13.75
N LEU A 35 -12.61 21.51 -13.91
CA LEU A 35 -12.85 22.43 -12.80
C LEU A 35 -13.86 21.86 -11.81
N ASN A 36 -15.01 21.35 -12.29
CA ASN A 36 -16.00 20.66 -11.43
C ASN A 36 -15.39 19.47 -10.70
N PHE A 37 -14.57 18.68 -11.39
CA PHE A 37 -13.81 17.58 -10.80
C PHE A 37 -12.91 18.05 -9.66
N LEU A 38 -12.12 19.09 -9.89
CA LEU A 38 -11.23 19.64 -8.86
C LEU A 38 -11.99 20.17 -7.65
N HIS A 39 -13.13 20.84 -7.85
CA HIS A 39 -13.99 21.28 -6.74
C HIS A 39 -14.55 20.11 -5.93
N LEU A 40 -15.02 19.05 -6.59
CA LEU A 40 -15.52 17.86 -5.90
C LEU A 40 -14.42 17.17 -5.09
N ILE A 41 -13.22 17.05 -5.65
CA ILE A 41 -12.06 16.47 -4.96
C ILE A 41 -11.60 17.35 -3.80
N ALA A 42 -11.61 18.68 -3.95
CA ALA A 42 -11.23 19.63 -2.91
C ALA A 42 -12.15 19.61 -1.68
N GLN A 43 -13.37 19.06 -1.81
CA GLN A 43 -14.31 18.84 -0.71
C GLN A 43 -14.05 17.52 0.05
N GLN A 44 -13.23 16.62 -0.49
CA GLN A 44 -12.95 15.33 0.14
C GLN A 44 -11.78 15.44 1.13
N GLU A 45 -12.02 15.09 2.40
CA GLU A 45 -10.95 15.11 3.43
C GLU A 45 -9.87 14.04 3.20
N ARG A 46 -10.20 12.98 2.47
CA ARG A 46 -9.33 11.80 2.28
C ARG A 46 -8.59 11.78 0.95
N VAL A 47 -8.86 12.74 0.07
CA VAL A 47 -8.19 12.88 -1.23
C VAL A 47 -7.44 14.20 -1.24
N THR A 48 -6.23 14.20 -1.79
CA THR A 48 -5.43 15.43 -1.95
C THR A 48 -5.08 15.60 -3.41
N ALA A 49 -5.40 16.76 -3.96
CA ALA A 49 -5.03 17.13 -5.32
C ALA A 49 -3.69 17.88 -5.32
N VAL A 50 -2.82 17.52 -6.25
CA VAL A 50 -1.52 18.15 -6.46
C VAL A 50 -1.33 18.43 -7.94
N VAL A 51 -1.03 19.68 -8.28
CA VAL A 51 -0.61 20.08 -9.62
C VAL A 51 0.91 19.98 -9.70
N VAL A 52 1.43 19.17 -10.63
CA VAL A 52 2.87 19.02 -10.83
C VAL A 52 3.25 19.54 -12.21
N THR A 53 4.01 20.64 -12.26
CA THR A 53 4.29 21.36 -13.49
C THR A 53 5.78 21.52 -13.74
N CYS A 54 6.20 21.31 -14.99
CA CYS A 54 7.52 21.67 -15.50
C CYS A 54 7.58 23.12 -16.00
N GLY A 55 6.43 23.82 -16.04
CA GLY A 55 6.32 25.23 -16.38
C GLY A 55 6.37 26.13 -15.14
N LEU A 56 5.94 27.38 -15.31
CA LEU A 56 5.95 28.38 -14.25
C LEU A 56 4.86 28.08 -13.20
N ALA A 57 5.28 27.66 -12.00
CA ALA A 57 4.36 27.33 -10.90
C ALA A 57 3.48 28.52 -10.47
N GLN A 58 4.01 29.75 -10.56
CA GLN A 58 3.29 30.95 -10.14
C GLN A 58 2.01 31.17 -10.95
N ILE A 59 2.02 30.86 -12.25
CA ILE A 59 0.82 30.93 -13.10
C ILE A 59 -0.24 29.96 -12.57
N TRP A 60 0.13 28.72 -12.26
CA TRP A 60 -0.80 27.72 -11.74
C TRP A 60 -1.37 28.09 -10.38
N LYS A 61 -0.58 28.74 -9.51
CA LYS A 61 -1.09 29.26 -8.23
C LYS A 61 -2.17 30.31 -8.47
N TYR A 62 -1.96 31.25 -9.39
CA TYR A 62 -2.96 32.27 -9.73
C TYR A 62 -4.19 31.71 -10.43
N VAL A 63 -4.03 30.75 -11.35
CA VAL A 63 -5.17 30.06 -11.97
C VAL A 63 -6.03 29.38 -10.91
N LEU A 64 -5.41 28.70 -9.94
CA LEU A 64 -6.15 28.08 -8.83
C LEU A 64 -6.73 29.11 -7.85
N GLU A 65 -6.09 30.26 -7.66
CA GLU A 65 -6.61 31.36 -6.83
C GLU A 65 -7.90 31.94 -7.42
N LEU A 66 -7.91 32.22 -8.72
CA LEU A 66 -9.08 32.75 -9.44
C LEU A 66 -10.29 31.81 -9.33
N GLU A 67 -10.05 30.52 -9.22
CA GLU A 67 -11.08 29.48 -9.08
C GLU A 67 -11.34 29.09 -7.61
N GLY A 68 -10.72 29.77 -6.62
CA GLY A 68 -10.93 29.49 -5.20
C GLY A 68 -10.38 28.14 -4.70
N LEU A 69 -9.39 27.57 -5.39
CA LEU A 69 -8.81 26.25 -5.13
C LEU A 69 -7.39 26.28 -4.53
N GLN A 70 -6.75 27.45 -4.47
CA GLN A 70 -5.34 27.59 -4.05
C GLN A 70 -5.04 26.99 -2.67
N GLU A 71 -5.95 27.11 -1.70
CA GLU A 71 -5.75 26.57 -0.35
C GLU A 71 -5.93 25.04 -0.27
N LYS A 72 -6.60 24.44 -1.28
CA LYS A 72 -6.96 23.02 -1.30
C LYS A 72 -6.05 22.20 -2.21
N ILE A 73 -5.43 22.83 -3.20
CA ILE A 73 -4.62 22.17 -4.22
C ILE A 73 -3.19 22.67 -4.13
N THR A 74 -2.27 21.74 -3.85
CA THR A 74 -0.84 22.07 -3.77
C THR A 74 -0.24 22.13 -5.16
N VAL A 75 0.57 23.16 -5.44
CA VAL A 75 1.34 23.28 -6.69
C VAL A 75 2.80 22.94 -6.44
N ILE A 76 3.32 21.93 -7.14
CA ILE A 76 4.74 21.58 -7.19
C ILE A 76 5.27 21.94 -8.58
N GLY A 77 6.08 22.99 -8.61
CA GLY A 77 6.76 23.44 -9.82
C GLY A 77 7.80 24.49 -9.45
N GLY A 78 8.80 24.63 -10.31
CA GLY A 78 9.71 25.78 -10.26
C GLY A 78 9.22 26.91 -11.16
N GLY A 79 10.15 27.73 -11.59
CA GLY A 79 9.90 28.82 -12.53
C GLY A 79 11.00 29.86 -12.54
N ARG A 80 11.77 29.93 -11.44
CA ARG A 80 12.93 30.80 -11.27
C ARG A 80 14.15 30.02 -10.78
N ILE A 81 15.34 30.51 -11.08
CA ILE A 81 16.60 30.01 -10.51
C ILE A 81 16.56 30.09 -8.98
N SER A 82 15.94 31.14 -8.43
CA SER A 82 15.77 31.32 -6.99
C SER A 82 14.97 30.19 -6.32
N ASP A 83 14.16 29.45 -7.07
CA ASP A 83 13.41 28.31 -6.54
C ASP A 83 14.34 27.13 -6.19
N GLY A 84 15.54 27.08 -6.77
CA GLY A 84 16.57 26.10 -6.44
C GLY A 84 16.35 24.70 -7.04
N PHE A 85 15.27 24.50 -7.82
CA PHE A 85 14.99 23.23 -8.48
C PHE A 85 14.19 23.40 -9.78
N VAL A 86 14.19 22.34 -10.60
CA VAL A 86 13.36 22.23 -11.81
C VAL A 86 12.62 20.89 -11.77
N VAL A 87 11.36 20.89 -12.20
CA VAL A 87 10.55 19.67 -12.29
C VAL A 87 10.69 19.07 -13.69
N THR A 88 11.36 17.92 -13.77
CA THR A 88 11.50 17.12 -15.00
C THR A 88 10.54 15.92 -14.99
N ALA A 89 10.52 15.14 -16.09
CA ALA A 89 9.77 13.88 -16.14
C ALA A 89 10.22 12.90 -15.04
N GLU A 90 11.52 12.84 -14.75
CA GLU A 90 12.11 12.04 -13.67
C GLU A 90 11.60 12.49 -12.31
N VAL A 91 11.52 13.80 -12.07
CA VAL A 91 10.99 14.36 -10.81
C VAL A 91 9.52 14.01 -10.65
N LYS A 92 8.71 14.16 -11.71
CA LYS A 92 7.28 13.74 -11.69
C LYS A 92 7.13 12.25 -11.34
N GLY A 93 7.92 11.38 -11.98
CA GLY A 93 7.92 9.95 -11.66
C GLY A 93 8.43 9.62 -10.26
N ALA A 94 9.44 10.34 -9.77
CA ALA A 94 9.97 10.18 -8.42
C ALA A 94 8.96 10.61 -7.36
N LEU A 95 8.20 11.67 -7.60
CA LEU A 95 7.11 12.12 -6.71
C LEU A 95 6.03 11.04 -6.58
N VAL A 96 5.54 10.49 -7.71
CA VAL A 96 4.55 9.39 -7.66
C VAL A 96 5.12 8.17 -6.94
N GLY A 97 6.37 7.79 -7.21
CA GLY A 97 7.04 6.70 -6.51
C GLY A 97 7.13 6.96 -5.00
N HIS A 98 7.48 8.18 -4.58
CA HIS A 98 7.53 8.53 -3.16
C HIS A 98 6.15 8.41 -2.49
N LEU A 99 5.09 8.90 -3.14
CA LEU A 99 3.72 8.82 -2.61
C LEU A 99 3.26 7.36 -2.47
N LYS A 100 3.57 6.50 -3.42
CA LYS A 100 3.18 5.08 -3.37
C LYS A 100 4.05 4.23 -2.44
N ASP A 101 5.36 4.37 -2.55
CA ASP A 101 6.31 3.46 -1.93
C ASP A 101 6.61 3.85 -0.49
N LYS A 102 6.62 5.16 -0.18
CA LYS A 102 6.94 5.68 1.16
C LYS A 102 5.72 6.14 1.94
N GLN A 103 4.72 6.72 1.27
CA GLN A 103 3.49 7.21 1.92
C GLN A 103 2.32 6.23 1.81
N HIS A 104 2.48 5.13 1.06
CA HIS A 104 1.46 4.10 0.85
C HIS A 104 0.12 4.65 0.36
N LEU A 105 0.17 5.67 -0.50
CA LEU A 105 -1.00 6.29 -1.14
C LEU A 105 -1.32 5.60 -2.45
N GLU A 106 -2.62 5.50 -2.76
CA GLU A 106 -3.07 5.21 -4.12
C GLU A 106 -2.99 6.51 -4.93
N VAL A 107 -2.34 6.47 -6.08
CA VAL A 107 -2.11 7.64 -6.92
C VAL A 107 -2.88 7.51 -8.23
N CYS A 108 -3.76 8.48 -8.47
CA CYS A 108 -4.35 8.74 -9.78
C CYS A 108 -3.59 9.89 -10.45
N ALA A 109 -2.94 9.64 -11.58
CA ALA A 109 -2.17 10.63 -12.31
C ALA A 109 -2.85 11.01 -13.63
N PHE A 110 -2.85 12.31 -13.92
CA PHE A 110 -3.37 12.89 -15.16
C PHE A 110 -2.24 13.55 -15.93
N GLY A 111 -2.13 13.31 -17.24
CA GLY A 111 -1.10 13.93 -18.07
C GLY A 111 -1.46 13.95 -19.54
N ASP A 112 -0.89 14.88 -20.29
CA ASP A 112 -1.19 15.12 -21.70
C ASP A 112 0.07 15.15 -22.59
N SER A 113 1.25 15.05 -21.97
CA SER A 113 2.55 15.23 -22.61
C SER A 113 3.52 14.06 -22.34
N PRO A 114 4.58 13.89 -23.17
CA PRO A 114 5.59 12.86 -22.92
C PRO A 114 6.30 12.99 -21.57
N LEU A 115 6.37 14.22 -21.01
CA LEU A 115 6.98 14.48 -19.71
C LEU A 115 6.18 13.85 -18.56
N ASP A 116 4.92 13.52 -18.80
CA ASP A 116 4.03 12.91 -17.81
C ASP A 116 4.10 11.38 -17.82
N LEU A 117 4.67 10.77 -18.86
CA LEU A 117 4.70 9.31 -18.99
C LEU A 117 5.37 8.63 -17.79
N LYS A 118 6.45 9.21 -17.25
CA LYS A 118 7.11 8.64 -16.06
C LYS A 118 6.25 8.65 -14.80
N MET A 119 5.38 9.64 -14.63
CA MET A 119 4.43 9.66 -13.52
C MET A 119 3.23 8.76 -13.78
N LEU A 120 2.73 8.74 -15.02
CA LEU A 120 1.63 7.87 -15.45
C LEU A 120 2.01 6.39 -15.30
N SER A 121 3.20 5.97 -15.73
CA SER A 121 3.68 4.58 -15.60
C SER A 121 3.84 4.11 -14.17
N ARG A 122 3.97 5.02 -13.21
CA ARG A 122 4.10 4.67 -11.78
C ARG A 122 2.78 4.73 -11.03
N ALA A 123 1.79 5.46 -11.53
CA ALA A 123 0.51 5.64 -10.87
C ALA A 123 -0.30 4.33 -10.80
N ASP A 124 -1.21 4.23 -9.83
CA ASP A 124 -2.18 3.12 -9.76
C ASP A 124 -3.27 3.27 -10.81
N LYS A 125 -3.64 4.52 -11.10
CA LYS A 125 -4.54 4.89 -12.18
C LYS A 125 -3.86 5.94 -13.04
N ALA A 126 -3.62 5.61 -14.31
CA ALA A 126 -3.02 6.51 -15.28
C ALA A 126 -4.10 7.01 -16.25
N ILE A 127 -4.28 8.32 -16.34
CA ILE A 127 -5.27 8.95 -17.21
C ILE A 127 -4.57 9.94 -18.15
N VAL A 128 -4.64 9.66 -19.44
CA VAL A 128 -4.16 10.54 -20.49
C VAL A 128 -5.24 11.54 -20.86
N VAL A 129 -4.94 12.83 -20.79
CA VAL A 129 -5.89 13.87 -21.19
C VAL A 129 -5.75 14.13 -22.70
N GLY A 130 -6.83 13.88 -23.42
CA GLY A 130 -6.96 14.11 -24.86
C GLY A 130 -7.64 15.45 -25.12
N GLY A 131 -6.87 16.43 -25.61
CA GLY A 131 -7.37 17.71 -26.09
C GLY A 131 -7.79 17.70 -27.57
N ASP A 132 -8.16 18.85 -28.12
CA ASP A 132 -8.37 19.03 -29.55
C ASP A 132 -7.17 18.57 -30.39
N GLU A 133 -7.42 17.92 -31.53
CA GLU A 133 -6.35 17.40 -32.40
C GLU A 133 -5.33 18.48 -32.80
N ALA A 134 -5.79 19.71 -33.03
CA ALA A 134 -4.93 20.84 -33.40
C ALA A 134 -3.96 21.29 -32.30
N SER A 135 -4.26 20.99 -31.03
CA SER A 135 -3.41 21.35 -29.88
C SER A 135 -2.63 20.15 -29.33
N ARG A 136 -2.78 18.96 -29.91
CA ARG A 136 -2.10 17.74 -29.43
C ARG A 136 -0.61 17.80 -29.67
N ASN A 137 0.12 17.36 -28.66
CA ASN A 137 1.52 17.05 -28.82
C ASN A 137 1.68 15.75 -29.65
N ILE A 138 2.11 15.88 -30.91
CA ILE A 138 2.34 14.76 -31.83
C ILE A 138 3.36 13.77 -31.24
N SER A 139 4.37 14.26 -30.52
CA SER A 139 5.37 13.38 -29.89
C SER A 139 4.79 12.51 -28.77
N MET A 140 3.65 12.90 -28.20
CA MET A 140 2.95 12.10 -27.18
C MET A 140 2.39 10.81 -27.75
N GLU A 141 1.84 10.80 -28.97
CA GLU A 141 1.22 9.58 -29.52
C GLU A 141 2.25 8.48 -29.73
N THR A 142 3.42 8.83 -30.28
CA THR A 142 4.52 7.88 -30.47
C THR A 142 5.06 7.39 -29.13
N ALA A 143 5.26 8.31 -28.16
CA ALA A 143 5.79 7.96 -26.85
C ALA A 143 4.80 7.13 -26.02
N LEU A 144 3.50 7.43 -26.10
CA LEU A 144 2.44 6.70 -25.43
C LEU A 144 2.28 5.29 -26.00
N LYS A 145 2.30 5.16 -27.34
CA LYS A 145 2.26 3.84 -27.99
C LYS A 145 3.44 2.97 -27.54
N LYS A 146 4.65 3.53 -27.54
CA LYS A 146 5.84 2.84 -27.01
C LYS A 146 5.67 2.45 -25.55
N ALA A 147 5.18 3.35 -24.70
CA ALA A 147 5.01 3.08 -23.28
C ALA A 147 3.98 1.96 -23.01
N ILE A 148 2.91 1.89 -23.80
CA ILE A 148 1.90 0.83 -23.67
C ILE A 148 2.43 -0.51 -24.20
N GLU A 149 2.99 -0.52 -25.41
CA GLU A 149 3.41 -1.75 -26.10
C GLU A 149 4.68 -2.36 -25.52
N ASN A 150 5.67 -1.53 -25.18
CA ASN A 150 7.00 -2.01 -24.79
C ASN A 150 7.25 -1.94 -23.28
N ASP A 151 6.67 -0.94 -22.61
CA ASP A 151 6.91 -0.67 -21.18
C ASP A 151 5.74 -1.10 -20.28
N GLY A 152 4.66 -1.64 -20.87
CA GLY A 152 3.52 -2.21 -20.14
C GLY A 152 2.61 -1.20 -19.45
N LEU A 153 2.62 0.07 -19.86
CA LEU A 153 1.74 1.10 -19.31
C LEU A 153 0.26 0.73 -19.51
N LYS A 154 -0.48 0.64 -18.40
CA LYS A 154 -1.94 0.50 -18.41
C LYS A 154 -2.58 1.85 -18.12
N ALA A 155 -3.06 2.52 -19.15
CA ALA A 155 -3.69 3.83 -19.05
C ALA A 155 -5.11 3.83 -19.59
N LYS A 156 -5.86 4.85 -19.22
CA LYS A 156 -7.14 5.25 -19.82
C LYS A 156 -7.00 6.64 -20.42
N GLN A 157 -7.96 7.08 -21.23
CA GLN A 157 -8.00 8.46 -21.73
C GLN A 157 -9.28 9.18 -21.34
N CYS A 158 -9.13 10.44 -20.97
CA CYS A 158 -10.23 11.37 -20.78
C CYS A 158 -10.24 12.37 -21.94
N LEU A 159 -11.37 12.51 -22.62
CA LEU A 159 -11.54 13.35 -23.80
C LEU A 159 -12.10 14.72 -23.37
N ARG A 160 -11.33 15.78 -23.60
CA ARG A 160 -11.67 17.16 -23.22
C ARG A 160 -11.51 18.11 -24.42
N PRO A 161 -12.59 18.67 -24.98
CA PRO A 161 -14.00 18.37 -24.69
C PRO A 161 -14.41 16.92 -25.06
N SER A 162 -15.56 16.45 -24.58
CA SER A 162 -16.01 15.04 -24.75
C SER A 162 -16.18 14.57 -26.21
N HIS A 163 -16.29 15.50 -27.16
CA HIS A 163 -16.47 15.21 -28.58
C HIS A 163 -15.16 15.06 -29.37
N VAL A 164 -13.99 15.26 -28.75
CA VAL A 164 -12.71 15.11 -29.46
C VAL A 164 -12.42 13.64 -29.75
N SER A 165 -11.75 13.36 -30.87
CA SER A 165 -11.39 11.98 -31.23
C SER A 165 -10.45 11.36 -30.20
N PRO A 166 -10.52 10.04 -29.94
CA PRO A 166 -9.52 9.36 -29.12
C PRO A 166 -8.08 9.57 -29.61
N ARG A 167 -7.10 9.66 -28.70
CA ARG A 167 -5.66 9.73 -29.06
C ARG A 167 -5.14 8.41 -29.64
N LEU A 168 -5.61 7.31 -29.09
CA LEU A 168 -5.39 5.94 -29.58
C LEU A 168 -6.75 5.22 -29.60
N THR A 169 -6.80 4.08 -30.28
CA THR A 169 -7.99 3.22 -30.32
C THR A 169 -8.46 2.87 -28.92
N THR A 170 -9.78 2.80 -28.71
CA THR A 170 -10.40 2.54 -27.40
C THR A 170 -10.08 1.16 -26.84
N GLU A 171 -9.64 0.21 -27.67
CA GLU A 171 -9.13 -1.10 -27.25
C GLU A 171 -7.78 -0.99 -26.53
N VAL A 172 -6.90 -0.11 -27.01
CA VAL A 172 -5.55 0.11 -26.49
C VAL A 172 -5.56 1.11 -25.33
N LEU A 173 -6.42 2.14 -25.43
CA LEU A 173 -6.55 3.21 -24.46
C LEU A 173 -8.04 3.47 -24.18
N PRO A 174 -8.65 2.75 -23.22
CA PRO A 174 -10.08 2.89 -22.95
C PRO A 174 -10.47 4.29 -22.50
N ILE A 175 -11.68 4.74 -22.87
CA ILE A 175 -12.20 6.05 -22.49
C ILE A 175 -12.71 6.02 -21.04
N ILE A 176 -12.51 7.13 -20.33
CA ILE A 176 -13.09 7.38 -19.01
C ILE A 176 -13.72 8.77 -18.95
N GLU A 177 -14.87 8.87 -18.30
CA GLU A 177 -15.57 10.11 -18.03
C GLU A 177 -15.27 10.53 -16.58
N LEU A 178 -14.86 11.79 -16.37
CA LEU A 178 -14.44 12.27 -15.04
C LEU A 178 -15.58 12.29 -14.03
N MET A 179 -16.79 12.57 -14.51
CA MET A 179 -18.00 12.65 -13.69
C MET A 179 -18.76 11.32 -13.62
N ASP A 180 -18.22 10.22 -14.21
CA ASP A 180 -18.84 8.91 -14.09
C ASP A 180 -18.89 8.49 -12.61
N PRO A 181 -20.07 8.12 -12.08
CA PRO A 181 -20.21 7.73 -10.68
C PRO A 181 -19.27 6.60 -10.29
N ASN A 182 -19.04 5.59 -11.15
CA ASN A 182 -18.16 4.48 -10.81
C ASN A 182 -16.70 4.91 -10.71
N PHE A 183 -16.27 5.84 -11.58
CA PHE A 183 -14.94 6.42 -11.50
C PHE A 183 -14.79 7.30 -10.25
N MET A 184 -15.75 8.18 -9.97
CA MET A 184 -15.76 9.02 -8.78
C MET A 184 -15.77 8.17 -7.50
N ASP A 185 -16.59 7.13 -7.46
CA ASP A 185 -16.57 6.13 -6.39
C ASP A 185 -15.21 5.45 -6.29
N SER A 186 -14.55 5.16 -7.41
CA SER A 186 -13.21 4.59 -7.34
C SER A 186 -12.18 5.54 -6.69
N LEU A 187 -12.41 6.85 -6.73
CA LEU A 187 -11.52 7.88 -6.18
C LEU A 187 -11.88 8.28 -4.75
N VAL A 188 -13.17 8.29 -4.45
CA VAL A 188 -13.74 8.85 -3.21
C VAL A 188 -14.33 7.75 -2.33
N SER A 189 -15.00 6.76 -2.94
CA SER A 189 -15.61 5.67 -2.20
C SER A 189 -14.56 4.69 -1.70
N GLU A 190 -14.64 4.39 -0.41
CA GLU A 190 -14.27 3.08 0.10
C GLU A 190 -15.02 2.06 -0.77
N ARG A 191 -14.33 1.32 -1.66
CA ARG A 191 -14.99 0.19 -2.35
C ARG A 191 -15.71 -0.62 -1.28
N GLY A 192 -17.03 -0.73 -1.46
CA GLY A 192 -17.99 -1.12 -0.44
C GLY A 192 -17.61 -2.38 0.32
N GLU A 193 -17.93 -2.38 1.61
CA GLU A 193 -17.94 -3.55 2.52
C GLU A 193 -16.64 -4.36 2.68
N ALA A 194 -15.55 -3.99 1.99
CA ALA A 194 -14.23 -4.64 2.08
C ALA A 194 -13.18 -3.85 2.87
N THR A 195 -13.52 -2.74 3.54
CA THR A 195 -12.54 -1.92 4.30
C THR A 195 -12.26 -2.41 5.72
N LYS A 196 -12.86 -3.53 6.14
CA LYS A 196 -12.50 -4.19 7.40
C LYS A 196 -11.53 -5.32 7.13
N LEU A 197 -10.33 -5.18 7.69
CA LEU A 197 -9.36 -6.25 7.73
C LEU A 197 -10.01 -7.51 8.32
N LYS A 198 -9.84 -8.65 7.65
CA LYS A 198 -10.34 -9.94 8.12
C LYS A 198 -9.54 -10.35 9.36
N VAL A 199 -10.05 -10.06 10.55
CA VAL A 199 -9.37 -10.32 11.83
C VAL A 199 -10.21 -11.27 12.69
N ILE A 200 -9.63 -12.42 13.04
CA ILE A 200 -10.10 -13.29 14.11
C ILE A 200 -9.36 -12.88 15.38
N SER A 201 -10.11 -12.46 16.41
CA SER A 201 -9.55 -12.02 17.69
C SER A 201 -9.94 -13.01 18.78
N ALA A 202 -8.95 -13.68 19.37
CA ALA A 202 -9.21 -14.71 20.38
C ALA A 202 -9.85 -14.14 21.64
N ASP A 203 -9.55 -12.90 22.02
CA ASP A 203 -10.14 -12.20 23.18
C ASP A 203 -11.65 -12.00 23.05
N LYS A 204 -12.17 -11.84 21.83
CA LYS A 204 -13.61 -11.74 21.55
C LYS A 204 -14.32 -13.09 21.66
N LEU A 205 -13.60 -14.18 21.48
CA LEU A 205 -14.15 -15.54 21.47
C LEU A 205 -14.00 -16.24 22.82
N ASN A 206 -12.87 -16.05 23.50
CA ASN A 206 -12.58 -16.64 24.80
C ASN A 206 -11.73 -15.69 25.67
N PRO A 207 -12.34 -14.63 26.22
CA PRO A 207 -11.61 -13.60 26.97
C PRO A 207 -10.88 -14.14 28.20
N GLU A 208 -11.41 -15.17 28.86
CA GLU A 208 -10.80 -15.72 30.07
C GLU A 208 -9.53 -16.53 29.77
N ALA A 209 -9.54 -17.36 28.73
CA ALA A 209 -8.33 -18.06 28.28
C ALA A 209 -7.25 -17.06 27.83
N VAL A 210 -7.65 -16.01 27.12
CA VAL A 210 -6.72 -14.96 26.67
C VAL A 210 -6.08 -14.23 27.85
N LYS A 211 -6.83 -13.88 28.90
CA LYS A 211 -6.27 -13.26 30.12
C LYS A 211 -5.15 -14.11 30.73
N ILE A 212 -5.35 -15.43 30.80
CA ILE A 212 -4.35 -16.36 31.33
C ILE A 212 -3.11 -16.38 30.42
N LEU A 213 -3.31 -16.60 29.12
CA LEU A 213 -2.23 -16.72 28.13
C LEU A 213 -1.39 -15.44 27.99
N MET A 214 -2.02 -14.26 28.02
CA MET A 214 -1.33 -12.98 27.86
C MET A 214 -0.57 -12.54 29.11
N THR A 215 -0.89 -13.10 30.29
CA THR A 215 -0.30 -12.68 31.58
C THR A 215 1.23 -12.80 31.59
N PRO A 216 1.85 -13.96 31.29
CA PRO A 216 3.30 -14.08 31.27
C PRO A 216 3.97 -13.19 30.22
N MET A 217 3.30 -12.96 29.08
CA MET A 217 3.83 -12.08 28.02
C MET A 217 3.95 -10.61 28.48
N ARG A 218 3.01 -10.17 29.34
CA ARG A 218 2.95 -8.80 29.87
C ARG A 218 3.72 -8.60 31.16
N ASN A 219 4.05 -9.66 31.87
CA ASN A 219 4.76 -9.57 33.14
C ASN A 219 6.20 -9.10 32.91
N ALA A 220 6.54 -7.91 33.39
CA ALA A 220 7.89 -7.34 33.25
C ALA A 220 8.98 -8.19 33.94
N ASN A 221 8.61 -9.02 34.92
CA ASN A 221 9.53 -9.95 35.58
C ASN A 221 9.77 -11.25 34.79
N VAL A 222 9.10 -11.43 33.64
CA VAL A 222 9.27 -12.57 32.74
C VAL A 222 10.02 -12.12 31.50
N GLN A 223 11.19 -12.73 31.27
CA GLN A 223 12.11 -12.43 30.18
C GLN A 223 12.88 -13.69 29.74
N GLY A 224 13.57 -13.61 28.61
CA GLY A 224 14.42 -14.68 28.11
C GLY A 224 13.63 -15.96 27.78
N PRO A 225 14.17 -17.16 28.12
CA PRO A 225 13.55 -18.44 27.78
C PRO A 225 12.09 -18.57 28.21
N ARG A 226 11.72 -18.10 29.41
CA ARG A 226 10.33 -18.19 29.92
C ARG A 226 9.37 -17.30 29.14
N LEU A 227 9.84 -16.14 28.67
CA LEU A 227 9.03 -15.28 27.82
C LEU A 227 8.86 -15.90 26.42
N ARG A 228 9.93 -16.50 25.88
CA ARG A 228 9.85 -17.22 24.60
C ARG A 228 8.86 -18.39 24.66
N GLU A 229 8.88 -19.16 25.74
CA GLU A 229 7.91 -20.24 25.99
C GLU A 229 6.47 -19.71 26.02
N ALA A 230 6.21 -18.61 26.74
CA ALA A 230 4.88 -17.99 26.74
C ALA A 230 4.40 -17.55 25.34
N HIS A 231 5.29 -17.00 24.51
CA HIS A 231 4.97 -16.67 23.12
C HIS A 231 4.74 -17.93 22.27
N SER A 232 5.51 -18.99 22.48
CA SER A 232 5.33 -20.28 21.82
C SER A 232 3.99 -20.92 22.18
N ASP A 233 3.58 -20.88 23.44
CA ASP A 233 2.29 -21.44 23.86
C ASP A 233 1.12 -20.66 23.24
N VAL A 234 1.24 -19.35 23.11
CA VAL A 234 0.27 -18.53 22.37
C VAL A 234 0.26 -18.87 20.89
N GLY A 235 1.43 -19.03 20.25
CA GLY A 235 1.51 -19.44 18.85
C GLY A 235 0.81 -20.77 18.61
N TRP A 236 1.08 -21.76 19.46
CA TRP A 236 0.45 -23.08 19.42
C TRP A 236 -1.07 -23.00 19.63
N TYR A 237 -1.52 -22.21 20.62
CA TYR A 237 -2.94 -22.00 20.89
C TYR A 237 -3.65 -21.38 19.69
N LEU A 238 -3.14 -20.29 19.14
CA LEU A 238 -3.75 -19.61 17.99
C LEU A 238 -3.79 -20.51 16.76
N ALA A 239 -2.70 -21.22 16.49
CA ALA A 239 -2.57 -22.15 15.37
C ALA A 239 -3.62 -23.26 15.45
N ASN A 240 -3.64 -24.04 16.55
CA ASN A 240 -4.57 -25.16 16.70
C ASN A 240 -6.04 -24.75 16.83
N THR A 241 -6.32 -23.58 17.40
CA THR A 241 -7.71 -23.15 17.58
C THR A 241 -8.34 -22.67 16.28
N PHE A 242 -7.58 -21.97 15.43
CA PHE A 242 -8.15 -21.20 14.34
C PHE A 242 -7.75 -21.67 12.94
N LEU A 243 -6.55 -22.23 12.74
CA LEU A 243 -6.12 -22.68 11.42
C LEU A 243 -6.92 -23.88 10.88
N PRO A 244 -7.32 -24.90 11.68
CA PRO A 244 -8.14 -26.00 11.17
C PRO A 244 -9.49 -25.55 10.60
N ALA A 245 -10.13 -24.56 11.23
CA ALA A 245 -11.38 -24.00 10.76
C ALA A 245 -11.20 -23.09 9.54
N LEU A 246 -10.04 -22.43 9.43
CA LEU A 246 -9.75 -21.49 8.35
C LEU A 246 -9.22 -22.17 7.07
N ILE A 247 -8.30 -23.11 7.23
CA ILE A 247 -7.59 -23.78 6.14
C ILE A 247 -8.28 -25.11 5.79
N GLY A 248 -8.90 -25.77 6.78
CA GLY A 248 -9.48 -27.11 6.65
C GLY A 248 -8.57 -28.21 7.20
N VAL A 249 -9.14 -29.39 7.37
CA VAL A 249 -8.42 -30.60 7.81
C VAL A 249 -8.51 -31.67 6.74
N GLU A 250 -7.50 -32.53 6.67
CA GLU A 250 -7.47 -33.68 5.78
C GLU A 250 -7.23 -34.98 6.56
N GLU A 251 -7.75 -36.07 6.00
CA GLU A 251 -7.55 -37.42 6.52
C GLU A 251 -6.22 -37.99 6.01
N PHE A 252 -5.52 -38.72 6.86
CA PHE A 252 -4.36 -39.51 6.46
C PHE A 252 -4.29 -40.82 7.22
N ALA A 253 -3.62 -41.82 6.64
CA ALA A 253 -3.47 -43.12 7.29
C ALA A 253 -2.38 -43.07 8.37
N ILE A 254 -2.72 -43.51 9.58
CA ILE A 254 -1.77 -43.68 10.70
C ILE A 254 -1.73 -45.13 11.18
N PRO A 255 -0.57 -45.63 11.66
CA PRO A 255 -0.50 -46.92 12.33
C PRO A 255 -1.23 -46.83 13.68
N HIS A 256 -2.29 -47.61 13.85
CA HIS A 256 -2.99 -47.76 15.11
C HIS A 256 -2.14 -48.60 16.08
N ALA A 257 -2.26 -48.34 17.39
CA ALA A 257 -1.53 -49.07 18.43
C ALA A 257 -1.81 -50.59 18.43
N GLN A 258 -2.90 -51.04 17.79
CA GLN A 258 -3.25 -52.45 17.65
C GLN A 258 -2.67 -53.11 16.37
N GLY A 259 -1.82 -52.42 15.61
CA GLY A 259 -1.09 -52.98 14.48
C GLY A 259 -1.79 -52.92 13.11
N HIS A 260 -2.97 -52.30 13.02
CA HIS A 260 -3.64 -52.00 11.76
C HIS A 260 -3.53 -50.49 11.44
N ASN A 261 -3.77 -50.07 10.21
CA ASN A 261 -3.90 -48.64 9.92
C ASN A 261 -5.29 -48.14 10.33
N THR A 262 -5.37 -46.87 10.75
CA THR A 262 -6.62 -46.14 11.02
C THR A 262 -6.52 -44.73 10.45
N THR A 263 -7.62 -43.99 10.45
CA THR A 263 -7.67 -42.59 10.01
C THR A 263 -7.16 -41.67 11.12
N GLY A 264 -6.17 -40.83 10.77
CA GLY A 264 -5.75 -39.66 11.52
C GLY A 264 -6.13 -38.37 10.77
N TYR A 265 -5.91 -37.22 11.40
CA TYR A 265 -6.23 -35.92 10.84
C TYR A 265 -5.06 -34.95 10.98
N GLN A 266 -4.86 -34.13 9.96
CA GLN A 266 -3.86 -33.07 9.94
C GLN A 266 -4.41 -31.83 9.24
N LEU A 267 -3.65 -30.73 9.24
CA LEU A 267 -4.03 -29.52 8.51
C LEU A 267 -4.03 -29.81 7.00
N LEU A 268 -5.01 -29.29 6.27
CA LEU A 268 -5.10 -29.49 4.82
C LEU A 268 -3.83 -28.99 4.12
N GLY A 269 -3.12 -29.89 3.43
CA GLY A 269 -1.88 -29.57 2.74
C GLY A 269 -0.74 -29.12 3.65
N GLU A 270 -0.64 -29.66 4.87
CA GLU A 270 0.32 -29.22 5.89
C GLU A 270 1.76 -29.10 5.37
N ASP A 271 2.22 -30.06 4.57
CA ASP A 271 3.57 -30.09 3.98
C ASP A 271 3.80 -29.05 2.87
N LYS A 272 2.72 -28.42 2.39
CA LYS A 272 2.75 -27.31 1.43
C LYS A 272 2.52 -25.95 2.09
N ILE A 273 2.43 -25.90 3.42
CA ILE A 273 2.34 -24.64 4.16
C ILE A 273 3.75 -24.13 4.48
N LEU A 274 3.95 -22.82 4.29
CA LEU A 274 5.16 -22.12 4.69
C LEU A 274 4.89 -21.26 5.94
N ILE A 275 5.53 -21.55 7.05
CA ILE A 275 5.56 -20.71 8.25
C ILE A 275 6.78 -19.79 8.17
N VAL A 276 6.54 -18.48 8.19
CA VAL A 276 7.57 -17.45 8.16
C VAL A 276 7.63 -16.75 9.51
N ALA A 277 8.69 -17.00 10.27
CA ALA A 277 9.02 -16.29 11.49
C ALA A 277 9.60 -14.91 11.16
N LEU A 278 8.86 -13.84 11.44
CA LEU A 278 9.37 -12.48 11.31
C LEU A 278 10.34 -12.19 12.46
N VAL A 279 11.63 -12.27 12.16
CA VAL A 279 12.65 -12.12 13.20
C VAL A 279 12.81 -10.65 13.59
N ARG A 280 13.07 -10.34 14.86
CA ARG A 280 13.35 -11.28 15.96
C ARG A 280 12.13 -11.59 16.82
N GLY A 281 11.16 -10.68 16.89
CA GLY A 281 10.03 -10.79 17.83
C GLY A 281 9.09 -11.96 17.55
N GLY A 282 8.87 -12.32 16.28
CA GLY A 282 7.95 -13.38 15.87
C GLY A 282 8.43 -14.80 16.11
N GLU A 283 9.75 -15.03 16.19
CA GLU A 283 10.34 -16.38 16.19
C GLU A 283 9.80 -17.30 17.29
N PRO A 284 9.74 -16.91 18.57
CA PRO A 284 9.24 -17.79 19.61
C PRO A 284 7.77 -18.20 19.40
N MET A 285 6.96 -17.28 18.89
CA MET A 285 5.57 -17.58 18.55
C MET A 285 5.47 -18.49 17.32
N ALA A 286 6.33 -18.29 16.33
CA ALA A 286 6.39 -19.12 15.14
C ALA A 286 6.76 -20.58 15.48
N PHE A 287 7.68 -20.80 16.43
CA PHE A 287 7.94 -22.16 16.93
C PHE A 287 6.70 -22.81 17.54
N GLY A 288 5.85 -22.03 18.20
CA GLY A 288 4.54 -22.48 18.66
C GLY A 288 3.63 -22.94 17.53
N VAL A 289 3.57 -22.17 16.44
CA VAL A 289 2.80 -22.53 15.22
C VAL A 289 3.37 -23.80 14.58
N ASN A 290 4.69 -23.92 14.47
CA ASN A 290 5.32 -25.11 13.90
C ASN A 290 5.16 -26.35 14.79
N ARG A 291 5.13 -26.20 16.11
CA ARG A 291 4.76 -27.28 17.05
C ARG A 291 3.32 -27.77 16.84
N ALA A 292 2.43 -26.93 16.32
CA ALA A 292 1.07 -27.36 15.97
C ALA A 292 1.02 -28.11 14.63
N PHE A 293 1.91 -27.75 13.69
CA PHE A 293 1.93 -28.25 12.31
C PHE A 293 3.37 -28.56 11.90
N GLU A 294 3.86 -29.71 12.35
CA GLU A 294 5.27 -30.11 12.30
C GLU A 294 5.77 -30.38 10.88
N ARG A 295 4.87 -30.69 9.94
CA ARG A 295 5.23 -30.95 8.53
C ARG A 295 5.40 -29.68 7.71
N ALA A 296 4.89 -28.55 8.19
CA ALA A 296 4.98 -27.28 7.49
C ALA A 296 6.44 -26.82 7.37
N MET A 297 6.79 -26.25 6.22
CA MET A 297 8.09 -25.63 6.02
C MET A 297 8.25 -24.45 6.97
N PHE A 298 9.41 -24.33 7.62
CA PHE A 298 9.71 -23.26 8.56
C PHE A 298 10.86 -22.38 8.08
N MET A 299 10.64 -21.08 8.01
CA MET A 299 11.62 -20.11 7.53
C MET A 299 11.72 -18.91 8.46
N HIS A 300 12.93 -18.41 8.68
CA HIS A 300 13.17 -17.12 9.31
C HIS A 300 13.28 -16.04 8.24
N ALA A 301 12.62 -14.91 8.43
CA ALA A 301 12.76 -13.75 7.54
C ALA A 301 12.90 -12.48 8.36
N ASN A 302 13.98 -11.73 8.11
CA ASN A 302 14.21 -10.41 8.69
C ASN A 302 13.62 -9.32 7.78
N GLN A 303 13.62 -9.56 6.47
CA GLN A 303 13.10 -8.66 5.45
C GLN A 303 12.36 -9.42 4.34
N PRO A 304 11.47 -8.76 3.58
CA PRO A 304 10.71 -9.44 2.53
C PRO A 304 11.58 -10.20 1.52
N ILE A 305 12.72 -9.63 1.14
CA ILE A 305 13.68 -10.21 0.18
C ILE A 305 14.27 -11.56 0.63
N ASP A 306 14.16 -11.91 1.91
CA ASP A 306 14.58 -13.24 2.38
C ASP A 306 13.67 -14.34 1.80
N LEU A 307 12.41 -14.02 1.45
CA LEU A 307 11.52 -14.91 0.70
C LEU A 307 11.90 -14.90 -0.78
N GLN A 308 12.23 -16.08 -1.31
CA GLN A 308 12.65 -16.28 -2.69
C GLN A 308 11.57 -17.06 -3.44
N HIS A 309 11.68 -17.13 -4.76
CA HIS A 309 10.65 -17.75 -5.60
C HIS A 309 10.41 -19.23 -5.26
N ASP A 310 11.49 -19.98 -5.04
CA ASP A 310 11.49 -21.40 -4.65
C ASP A 310 10.85 -21.66 -3.28
N HIS A 311 10.89 -20.68 -2.38
CA HIS A 311 10.17 -20.77 -1.10
C HIS A 311 8.65 -20.71 -1.27
N LEU A 312 8.15 -20.02 -2.31
CA LEU A 312 6.71 -19.78 -2.55
C LEU A 312 6.11 -20.63 -3.67
N GLU A 313 6.96 -21.30 -4.45
CA GLU A 313 6.54 -22.25 -5.48
C GLU A 313 5.78 -23.43 -4.83
N ASP A 314 4.66 -23.81 -5.44
CA ASP A 314 3.77 -24.90 -5.00
C ASP A 314 3.25 -24.81 -3.54
N ARG A 315 3.31 -23.63 -2.92
CA ARG A 315 2.77 -23.41 -1.58
C ARG A 315 1.25 -23.29 -1.57
N PHE A 316 0.63 -24.04 -0.68
CA PHE A 316 -0.80 -24.00 -0.43
C PHE A 316 -1.21 -22.76 0.36
N ALA A 317 -0.41 -22.37 1.35
CA ALA A 317 -0.62 -21.16 2.14
C ALA A 317 0.71 -20.69 2.76
N VAL A 318 0.78 -19.39 3.06
CA VAL A 318 1.87 -18.78 3.84
C VAL A 318 1.33 -18.28 5.17
N ILE A 319 2.00 -18.61 6.26
CA ILE A 319 1.69 -18.13 7.60
C ILE A 319 2.80 -17.17 8.04
N LEU A 320 2.52 -15.87 8.03
CA LEU A 320 3.43 -14.87 8.59
C LEU A 320 3.21 -14.78 10.10
N VAL A 321 4.28 -14.88 10.88
CA VAL A 321 4.19 -14.86 12.35
C VAL A 321 5.01 -13.71 12.93
N ASP A 322 4.35 -12.81 13.66
CA ASP A 322 4.98 -11.74 14.41
C ASP A 322 4.37 -11.61 15.80
N SER A 323 5.17 -11.32 16.82
CA SER A 323 4.70 -11.11 18.18
C SER A 323 3.72 -9.94 18.32
N VAL A 324 3.94 -8.86 17.58
CA VAL A 324 3.17 -7.61 17.68
C VAL A 324 3.02 -6.95 16.32
N VAL A 325 1.78 -6.77 15.87
CA VAL A 325 1.44 -5.95 14.70
C VAL A 325 1.00 -4.57 15.17
N ASN A 326 1.91 -3.60 15.05
CA ASN A 326 1.65 -2.20 15.41
C ASN A 326 0.94 -1.42 14.30
N SER A 327 1.68 -0.95 13.29
CA SER A 327 1.10 -0.20 12.16
C SER A 327 0.65 -1.10 11.01
N GLY A 328 1.12 -2.35 10.98
CA GLY A 328 0.98 -3.27 9.85
C GLY A 328 2.03 -3.08 8.74
N ALA A 329 2.95 -2.12 8.86
CA ALA A 329 3.88 -1.75 7.78
C ALA A 329 4.74 -2.93 7.33
N THR A 330 5.32 -3.67 8.28
CA THR A 330 6.07 -4.90 7.99
C THR A 330 5.21 -5.91 7.20
N ILE A 331 3.97 -6.13 7.65
CA ILE A 331 3.05 -7.06 6.96
C ILE A 331 2.75 -6.58 5.53
N MET A 332 2.57 -5.28 5.31
CA MET A 332 2.37 -4.72 3.98
C MET A 332 3.57 -4.99 3.05
N ASP A 333 4.79 -4.78 3.54
CA ASP A 333 6.00 -4.98 2.74
C ASP A 333 6.18 -6.47 2.38
N PHE A 334 5.93 -7.38 3.32
CA PHE A 334 5.90 -8.82 3.05
C PHE A 334 4.79 -9.19 2.08
N MET A 335 3.59 -8.62 2.23
CA MET A 335 2.46 -8.89 1.32
C MET A 335 2.74 -8.47 -0.11
N ARG A 336 3.32 -7.28 -0.33
CA ARG A 336 3.71 -6.82 -1.67
C ARG A 336 4.71 -7.79 -2.29
N HIS A 337 5.77 -8.12 -1.55
CA HIS A 337 6.81 -9.03 -2.03
C HIS A 337 6.28 -10.44 -2.33
N ILE A 338 5.44 -11.01 -1.44
CA ILE A 338 4.78 -12.30 -1.68
C ILE A 338 3.91 -12.23 -2.94
N ARG A 339 3.18 -11.13 -3.16
CA ARG A 339 2.30 -10.98 -4.32
C ARG A 339 3.06 -10.78 -5.62
N ASP A 340 4.26 -10.19 -5.57
CA ASP A 340 5.17 -10.11 -6.71
C ASP A 340 5.68 -11.50 -7.13
N LEU A 341 5.96 -12.38 -6.16
CA LEU A 341 6.43 -13.75 -6.40
C LEU A 341 5.31 -14.74 -6.70
N ASN A 342 4.18 -14.64 -6.00
CA ASN A 342 3.00 -15.51 -6.12
C ASN A 342 1.72 -14.71 -5.83
N LYS A 343 1.01 -14.35 -6.91
CA LYS A 343 -0.19 -13.49 -6.87
C LYS A 343 -1.37 -14.10 -6.10
N GLY A 344 -1.45 -15.43 -6.07
CA GLY A 344 -2.65 -16.14 -5.60
C GLY A 344 -2.52 -16.79 -4.22
N VAL A 345 -1.29 -16.95 -3.69
CA VAL A 345 -1.11 -17.74 -2.46
C VAL A 345 -1.85 -17.11 -1.27
N PRO A 346 -2.71 -17.86 -0.56
CA PRO A 346 -3.32 -17.41 0.68
C PRO A 346 -2.28 -17.07 1.74
N VAL A 347 -2.49 -15.95 2.44
CA VAL A 347 -1.62 -15.50 3.52
C VAL A 347 -2.43 -15.36 4.81
N VAL A 348 -1.96 -15.99 5.87
CA VAL A 348 -2.50 -15.85 7.22
C VAL A 348 -1.44 -15.22 8.11
N VAL A 349 -1.80 -14.17 8.84
CA VAL A 349 -0.93 -13.51 9.80
C VAL A 349 -1.33 -13.94 11.20
N ILE A 350 -0.41 -14.54 11.96
CA ILE A 350 -0.61 -14.89 13.36
C ILE A 350 0.17 -13.91 14.23
N THR A 351 -0.50 -13.31 15.21
CA THR A 351 0.13 -12.39 16.15
C THR A 351 -0.40 -12.44 17.58
N GLY A 352 0.44 -12.07 18.55
CA GLY A 352 0.03 -11.98 19.95
C GLY A 352 -0.72 -10.69 20.27
N VAL A 353 -0.39 -9.60 19.58
CA VAL A 353 -1.01 -8.30 19.83
C VAL A 353 -1.16 -7.57 18.52
N MET A 354 -2.38 -7.13 18.23
CA MET A 354 -2.64 -6.23 17.12
C MET A 354 -3.11 -4.88 17.66
N GLN A 355 -2.55 -3.78 17.16
CA GLN A 355 -2.93 -2.45 17.62
C GLN A 355 -4.28 -2.01 16.99
N ALA A 356 -5.12 -1.32 17.78
CA ALA A 356 -6.49 -1.02 17.40
C ALA A 356 -6.62 -0.19 16.11
N GLU A 357 -5.79 0.84 15.88
CA GLU A 357 -5.80 1.64 14.62
C GLU A 357 -5.48 0.75 13.40
N CYS A 358 -4.63 -0.26 13.54
CA CYS A 358 -4.36 -1.23 12.48
C CYS A 358 -5.58 -2.11 12.15
N VAL A 359 -6.58 -2.19 13.04
CA VAL A 359 -7.84 -2.92 12.83
C VAL A 359 -8.97 -1.99 12.40
N SER A 360 -9.10 -0.84 13.07
CA SER A 360 -10.30 0.00 13.06
C SER A 360 -10.26 1.16 12.08
N GLY A 361 -9.10 1.47 11.48
CA GLY A 361 -9.04 2.42 10.37
C GLY A 361 -7.71 3.15 10.26
N GLY A 362 -7.24 3.29 9.01
CA GLY A 362 -5.99 3.95 8.67
C GLY A 362 -5.58 3.61 7.23
N ARG A 363 -4.68 4.39 6.63
CA ARG A 363 -4.21 4.20 5.24
C ARG A 363 -3.70 2.77 5.00
N LEU A 364 -2.94 2.24 5.95
CA LEU A 364 -2.36 0.92 5.82
C LEU A 364 -3.38 -0.21 6.02
N THR A 365 -4.33 -0.04 6.93
CA THR A 365 -5.45 -0.97 7.15
C THR A 365 -6.27 -1.13 5.87
N ALA A 366 -6.62 -0.01 5.23
CA ALA A 366 -7.35 -0.01 3.96
C ALA A 366 -6.53 -0.69 2.85
N ALA A 367 -5.23 -0.44 2.78
CA ALA A 367 -4.36 -1.08 1.80
C ALA A 367 -4.22 -2.60 2.04
N LEU A 368 -4.15 -3.06 3.29
CA LEU A 368 -4.10 -4.49 3.62
C LEU A 368 -5.44 -5.17 3.33
N ALA A 369 -6.56 -4.49 3.57
CA ALA A 369 -7.90 -5.02 3.33
C ALA A 369 -8.20 -5.27 1.83
N LYS A 370 -7.43 -4.65 0.92
CA LYS A 370 -7.51 -4.91 -0.54
C LYS A 370 -7.02 -6.30 -0.94
N TYR A 371 -6.31 -7.03 -0.08
CA TYR A 371 -5.86 -8.38 -0.39
C TYR A 371 -6.95 -9.41 -0.04
N ASP A 372 -7.63 -9.95 -1.06
CA ASP A 372 -8.75 -10.89 -0.89
C ASP A 372 -8.38 -12.15 -0.08
N HIS A 373 -7.14 -12.61 -0.22
CA HIS A 373 -6.60 -13.80 0.44
C HIS A 373 -5.62 -13.47 1.58
N LEU A 374 -5.89 -12.39 2.33
CA LEU A 374 -5.17 -12.04 3.55
C LEU A 374 -6.11 -12.12 4.76
N GLN A 375 -5.66 -12.82 5.81
CA GLN A 375 -6.40 -12.93 7.07
C GLN A 375 -5.47 -12.82 8.27
N PHE A 376 -5.99 -12.25 9.35
CA PHE A 376 -5.28 -12.07 10.61
C PHE A 376 -5.93 -12.93 11.70
N ILE A 377 -5.09 -13.54 12.51
CA ILE A 377 -5.44 -14.23 13.75
C ILE A 377 -4.62 -13.56 14.85
N THR A 378 -5.28 -12.94 15.82
CA THR A 378 -4.63 -12.29 16.96
C THR A 378 -5.11 -12.85 18.28
N LEU A 379 -4.22 -12.93 19.27
CA LEU A 379 -4.63 -13.22 20.64
C LEU A 379 -5.49 -12.09 21.22
N ARG A 380 -5.14 -10.83 20.94
CA ARG A 380 -5.90 -9.67 21.42
C ARG A 380 -5.69 -8.42 20.57
N ILE A 381 -6.63 -7.49 20.69
CA ILE A 381 -6.49 -6.12 20.17
C ILE A 381 -6.08 -5.17 21.32
N SER A 382 -5.23 -4.20 21.03
CA SER A 382 -4.68 -3.26 22.00
C SER A 382 -4.90 -1.81 21.57
N GLU A 383 -5.56 -1.01 22.42
CA GLU A 383 -5.70 0.44 22.21
C GLU A 383 -4.36 1.17 22.35
N ASN A 384 -3.46 0.64 23.20
CA ASN A 384 -2.15 1.24 23.42
C ASN A 384 -1.26 1.10 22.18
N LYS A 385 -0.88 2.22 21.58
CA LYS A 385 0.18 2.30 20.57
C LYS A 385 1.54 2.29 21.28
N TYR A 386 2.14 1.12 21.40
CA TYR A 386 3.43 0.98 22.08
C TYR A 386 4.57 1.04 21.06
N GLN A 387 5.29 2.15 21.02
CA GLN A 387 6.64 2.18 20.46
C GLN A 387 7.57 1.80 21.63
N GLY A 388 8.16 0.60 21.57
CA GLY A 388 9.07 0.15 22.61
C GLY A 388 10.14 1.21 22.87
N THR A 389 10.22 1.72 24.10
CA THR A 389 11.46 2.36 24.54
C THR A 389 12.52 1.26 24.62
N VAL A 390 13.79 1.60 24.39
CA VAL A 390 14.90 0.61 24.26
C VAL A 390 14.91 -0.43 25.41
N ALA A 391 14.42 -0.04 26.60
CA ALA A 391 14.33 -0.87 27.80
C ALA A 391 13.12 -1.85 27.87
N SER A 392 12.14 -1.78 26.96
CA SER A 392 10.89 -2.55 27.03
C SER A 392 10.45 -3.21 25.72
N ASP A 393 11.27 -3.11 24.67
CA ASP A 393 11.05 -3.77 23.38
C ASP A 393 10.85 -5.29 23.53
N THR A 394 9.85 -5.83 22.83
CA THR A 394 9.49 -7.25 22.91
C THR A 394 10.66 -8.14 22.47
N GLY A 395 11.36 -7.78 21.39
CA GLY A 395 12.55 -8.51 20.95
C GLY A 395 13.63 -8.52 22.02
N ASN A 396 13.93 -7.37 22.61
CA ASN A 396 14.94 -7.29 23.67
C ASN A 396 14.61 -8.15 24.89
N ARG A 397 13.34 -8.16 25.33
CA ARG A 397 12.88 -9.00 26.45
C ARG A 397 12.93 -10.49 26.12
N LEU A 398 12.65 -10.87 24.87
CA LEU A 398 12.68 -12.28 24.44
C LEU A 398 14.10 -12.85 24.48
N PHE A 399 15.12 -12.05 24.20
CA PHE A 399 16.51 -12.51 24.06
C PHE A 399 17.48 -11.97 25.12
N ASN A 400 16.98 -11.25 26.13
CA ASN A 400 17.78 -10.62 27.18
C ASN A 400 18.87 -9.66 26.65
N THR A 401 18.55 -8.90 25.59
CA THR A 401 19.48 -7.94 24.96
C THR A 401 19.23 -6.50 25.40
N LEU A 402 18.65 -6.30 26.59
CA LEU A 402 18.43 -4.98 27.18
C LEU A 402 19.79 -4.37 27.57
N HIS A 403 20.08 -3.17 27.05
CA HIS A 403 21.23 -2.39 27.52
C HIS A 403 20.86 -1.63 28.79
N PRO A 404 21.68 -1.66 29.86
CA PRO A 404 21.46 -0.79 31.01
C PRO A 404 21.58 0.67 30.57
N THR A 405 20.57 1.47 30.92
CA THR A 405 20.60 2.94 30.81
C THR A 405 21.52 3.56 31.83
#